data_AF-D6E7N1-F1
#
_entry.id   AF-D6E7N1-F1
#
_cell.length_a   1.000
_cell.length_b   1.000
_cell.length_c   1.000
_cell.angle_alpha   90.00
_cell.angle_beta   90.00
_cell.angle_gamma   90.00
#
_symmetry.space_group_name_H-M   'P 1'
#
loop_
_entity.id
_entity.type
_entity.pdbx_description
1 polymer ?
#
loop_
_entity_poly.entity_id
_entity_poly.type
_entity_poly.pdbx_seq_one_letter_code
_entity_poly.pdbx_strand_id
1 'polypeptide(L)'
;MDGRELMTFSMQRPDIMSYGDLAIQRGLRMLHHHRRITPELFAKYRRRYSPHGSVASLYLWEIAGGAVAGLRDWAPKGGEAKRPRPDGAKGGPRGD
;
A
#
# COMPACT_ATOMS: atom_id res chain seq x y z
N MET A 1 -18.08 3.35 -36.23
CA MET A 1 -18.58 2.74 -34.98
C MET A 1 -17.65 1.64 -34.50
N ASP A 2 -16.58 1.87 -33.75
CA ASP A 2 -15.44 2.77 -33.95
C ASP A 2 -14.23 2.04 -33.37
N GLY A 3 -13.17 1.93 -34.16
CA GLY A 3 -11.90 1.33 -33.75
C GLY A 3 -11.18 2.18 -32.70
N ARG A 4 -11.60 2.10 -31.44
CA ARG A 4 -11.00 2.82 -30.30
C ARG A 4 -10.62 1.95 -29.10
N GLU A 5 -10.41 0.64 -29.29
CA GLU A 5 -10.03 -0.26 -28.18
C GLU A 5 -8.67 -0.96 -28.34
N LEU A 6 -7.74 -0.43 -29.16
CA LEU A 6 -6.43 -1.10 -29.35
C LEU A 6 -5.17 -0.23 -29.18
N MET A 7 -5.28 1.05 -28.78
CA MET A 7 -4.10 1.94 -28.69
C MET A 7 -3.77 2.45 -27.28
N THR A 8 -4.64 2.32 -26.28
CA THR A 8 -4.33 2.78 -24.91
C THR A 8 -3.49 1.79 -24.10
N PHE A 9 -3.39 0.53 -24.54
CA PHE A 9 -2.81 -0.58 -23.77
C PHE A 9 -1.33 -0.90 -24.02
N SER A 10 -0.67 -0.25 -25.00
CA SER A 10 0.64 -0.75 -25.47
C SER A 10 1.89 0.00 -24.94
N MET A 11 1.80 1.18 -24.31
CA MET A 11 3.01 1.92 -23.87
C MET A 11 2.89 2.82 -22.61
N GLN A 12 1.87 2.67 -21.76
CA GLN A 12 1.82 3.40 -20.48
C GLN A 12 2.15 2.44 -19.35
N ARG A 13 3.23 2.65 -18.59
CA ARG A 13 3.42 1.98 -17.29
C ARG A 13 2.26 2.42 -16.37
N PRO A 14 1.22 1.60 -16.14
CA PRO A 14 0.06 1.99 -15.34
C PRO A 14 0.27 1.66 -13.85
N ASP A 15 1.51 1.41 -13.44
CA ASP A 15 1.91 1.10 -12.07
C ASP A 15 2.42 2.37 -11.36
N ILE A 16 1.56 3.39 -11.36
CA ILE A 16 1.84 4.67 -10.71
C ILE A 16 1.24 4.62 -9.31
N MET A 17 2.03 4.11 -8.38
CA MET A 17 1.80 4.26 -6.95
C MET A 17 2.99 5.03 -6.39
N SER A 18 2.75 6.27 -5.95
CA SER A 18 3.79 7.15 -5.42
C SER A 18 3.90 7.01 -3.91
N TYR A 19 5.10 6.71 -3.42
CA TYR A 19 5.36 6.67 -1.97
C TYR A 19 5.21 8.06 -1.33
N GLY A 20 5.45 9.14 -2.08
CA GLY A 20 5.36 10.50 -1.56
C GLY A 20 3.93 11.02 -1.34
N ASP A 21 2.92 10.31 -1.84
CA ASP A 21 1.53 10.74 -1.73
C ASP A 21 0.96 10.39 -0.34
N LEU A 22 0.62 11.42 0.45
CA LEU A 22 0.12 11.26 1.81
C LEU A 22 -1.23 10.54 1.86
N ALA A 23 -2.06 10.70 0.83
CA ALA A 23 -3.36 10.04 0.75
C ALA A 23 -3.21 8.58 0.35
N ILE A 24 -2.25 8.21 -0.52
CA ILE A 24 -1.89 6.80 -0.75
C ILE A 24 -1.36 6.16 0.54
N GLN A 25 -0.44 6.82 1.24
CA GLN A 25 0.06 6.30 2.53
C GLN A 25 -1.04 6.13 3.56
N ARG A 26 -1.97 7.09 3.65
CA ARG A 26 -3.12 7.04 4.55
C ARG A 26 -4.11 5.95 4.14
N GLY A 27 -4.42 5.84 2.86
CA GLY A 27 -5.27 4.80 2.30
C GLY A 27 -4.72 3.41 2.60
N LEU A 28 -3.42 3.19 2.42
CA LEU A 28 -2.77 1.91 2.74
C LEU A 28 -2.83 1.62 4.24
N ARG A 29 -2.66 2.65 5.07
CA ARG A 29 -2.72 2.56 6.53
C ARG A 29 -4.12 2.17 7.02
N MET A 30 -5.15 2.76 6.40
CA MET A 30 -6.55 2.49 6.68
C MET A 30 -6.96 1.10 6.19
N LEU A 31 -6.63 0.76 4.94
CA LEU A 31 -7.01 -0.49 4.28
C LEU A 31 -6.35 -1.72 4.89
N HIS A 32 -5.06 -1.63 5.24
CA HIS A 32 -4.30 -2.75 5.80
C HIS A 32 -4.11 -2.68 7.31
N HIS A 33 -4.78 -1.74 7.98
CA HIS A 33 -4.69 -1.54 9.45
C HIS A 33 -3.27 -1.35 9.98
N HIS A 34 -2.35 -0.88 9.12
CA HIS A 34 -0.99 -0.57 9.55
C HIS A 34 -0.99 0.66 10.43
N ARG A 35 -0.03 0.79 11.34
CA ARG A 35 0.19 2.07 12.06
C ARG A 35 1.11 3.00 11.28
N ARG A 36 2.00 2.43 10.46
CA ARG A 36 2.97 3.14 9.63
C ARG A 36 3.21 2.36 8.35
N ILE A 37 3.32 3.07 7.23
CA ILE A 37 3.74 2.49 5.95
C ILE A 37 5.24 2.71 5.83
N THR A 38 6.03 1.64 5.89
CA THR A 38 7.48 1.69 5.62
C THR A 38 7.73 1.55 4.11
N PRO A 39 8.88 1.99 3.59
CA PRO A 39 9.24 1.79 2.18
C PRO A 39 9.20 0.31 1.74
N GLU A 40 9.54 -0.61 2.64
CA GLU A 40 9.51 -2.06 2.40
C GLU A 40 8.08 -2.59 2.26
N LEU A 41 7.17 -2.17 3.15
CA LEU A 41 5.75 -2.48 3.06
C LEU A 41 5.14 -1.88 1.80
N PHE A 42 5.51 -0.63 1.48
CA PHE A 42 5.07 0.02 0.26
C PHE A 42 5.53 -0.73 -0.99
N ALA A 43 6.79 -1.17 -1.05
CA ALA A 43 7.29 -1.98 -2.16
C ALA A 43 6.56 -3.33 -2.29
N LYS A 44 6.20 -3.96 -1.16
CA LYS A 44 5.36 -5.17 -1.14
C LYS A 44 3.97 -4.90 -1.73
N TYR A 45 3.33 -3.79 -1.37
CA TYR A 45 2.02 -3.41 -1.88
C TYR A 45 2.05 -2.99 -3.34
N ARG A 46 3.04 -2.22 -3.74
CA ARG A 46 3.26 -1.86 -5.15
C ARG A 46 3.39 -3.10 -6.03
N ARG A 47 4.20 -4.08 -5.61
CA ARG A 47 4.29 -5.38 -6.31
C ARG A 47 2.96 -6.14 -6.35
N ARG A 48 2.13 -6.04 -5.30
CA ARG A 48 0.82 -6.71 -5.24
C ARG A 48 -0.24 -6.02 -6.10
N TYR A 49 -0.17 -4.70 -6.25
CA TYR A 49 -1.11 -3.92 -7.05
C TYR A 49 -0.71 -3.83 -8.52
N SER A 50 0.48 -4.30 -8.88
CA SER A 50 0.90 -4.46 -10.26
C SER A 50 0.01 -5.46 -11.02
N PRO A 51 -0.38 -5.18 -12.28
CA PRO A 51 -0.01 -4.03 -13.12
C PRO A 51 -0.95 -2.80 -12.99
N HIS A 52 -1.92 -2.82 -12.08
CA HIS A 52 -3.00 -1.83 -11.95
C HIS A 52 -2.77 -0.82 -10.81
N GLY A 53 -1.51 -0.41 -10.59
CA GLY A 53 -1.13 0.49 -9.50
C GLY A 53 -1.87 1.83 -9.54
N SER A 54 -2.13 2.39 -10.72
CA SER A 54 -2.88 3.63 -10.88
C SER A 54 -4.34 3.52 -10.43
N VAL A 55 -5.01 2.40 -10.72
CA VAL A 55 -6.39 2.16 -10.24
C VAL A 55 -6.39 1.99 -8.73
N ALA A 56 -5.43 1.24 -8.18
CA ALA A 56 -5.29 1.10 -6.74
C ALA A 56 -5.06 2.47 -6.06
N SER A 57 -4.26 3.36 -6.65
CA SER A 57 -4.05 4.72 -6.13
C SER A 57 -5.34 5.52 -6.01
N LEU A 58 -6.25 5.43 -7.00
CA LEU A 58 -7.55 6.10 -6.95
C LEU A 58 -8.40 5.60 -5.77
N TYR A 59 -8.50 4.29 -5.59
CA TYR A 59 -9.23 3.71 -4.45
C TYR A 59 -8.60 4.10 -3.11
N LEU A 60 -7.27 4.16 -3.02
CA LEU A 60 -6.58 4.57 -1.81
C LEU A 60 -6.85 6.05 -1.48
N TRP A 61 -7.01 6.91 -2.48
CA TRP A 61 -7.46 8.29 -2.32
C TRP A 61 -8.88 8.38 -1.76
N GLU A 62 -9.83 7.64 -2.34
CA GLU A 62 -11.22 7.61 -1.84
C GLU A 62 -11.28 7.15 -0.38
N ILE A 63 -10.50 6.12 -0.03
CA ILE A 63 -10.36 5.65 1.35
C ILE A 63 -9.79 6.74 2.25
N ALA A 64 -8.72 7.42 1.82
CA ALA A 64 -8.11 8.49 2.59
C ALA A 64 -9.02 9.72 2.78
N GLY A 65 -9.88 9.99 1.79
CA GLY A 65 -10.95 11.00 1.84
C GLY A 65 -12.13 10.61 2.73
N GLY A 66 -12.20 9.37 3.19
CA GLY A 66 -13.29 8.88 4.05
C GLY A 66 -14.55 8.47 3.29
N ALA A 67 -14.45 8.20 1.98
CA ALA A 67 -15.57 7.71 1.17
C ALA A 67 -16.10 6.34 1.65
N VAL A 68 -15.26 5.58 2.37
CA VAL A 68 -15.63 4.28 2.94
C VAL A 68 -15.93 4.42 4.42
N ALA A 69 -17.21 4.30 4.77
CA ALA A 69 -17.67 4.28 6.15
C ALA A 69 -17.05 3.10 6.92
N GLY A 70 -16.44 3.37 8.08
CA GLY A 70 -15.86 2.35 8.96
C GLY A 70 -14.34 2.15 8.82
N LEU A 71 -13.71 2.69 7.77
CA LEU A 71 -12.25 2.72 7.70
C LEU A 71 -11.69 3.83 8.60
N ARG A 72 -10.85 3.43 9.57
CA ARG A 72 -10.21 4.34 10.52
C ARG A 72 -8.73 4.46 10.23
N ASP A 73 -8.21 5.67 10.35
CA ASP A 73 -6.78 5.91 10.32
C ASP A 73 -6.12 5.40 11.61
N TRP A 74 -5.23 4.42 11.47
CA TRP A 74 -4.48 3.78 12.56
C TRP A 74 -3.13 4.47 12.87
N ALA A 75 -2.91 5.68 12.34
CA ALA A 75 -1.73 6.49 12.68
C ALA A 75 -1.52 6.58 14.20
N PRO A 76 -0.28 6.39 14.69
CA PRO A 76 0.00 6.47 16.12
C PRO A 76 -0.29 7.87 16.63
N LYS A 77 -1.26 7.99 17.53
CA LYS A 77 -1.49 9.21 18.32
C LYS A 77 -0.39 9.31 19.36
N GLY A 78 0.62 10.14 19.09
CA GLY A 78 1.72 10.45 19.98
C GLY A 78 2.95 9.56 19.79
N GLY A 79 4.04 10.17 19.33
CA GLY A 79 5.46 9.93 19.70
C GLY A 79 6.11 8.55 19.62
N GLU A 80 5.40 7.44 19.65
CA GLU A 80 6.01 6.11 19.76
C GLU A 80 5.91 5.34 18.45
N ALA A 81 6.82 5.63 17.54
CA ALA A 81 7.20 4.69 16.49
C ALA A 81 7.89 3.49 17.15
N LYS A 82 7.11 2.54 17.69
CA LYS A 82 7.65 1.23 18.08
C LYS A 82 8.32 0.62 16.85
N ARG A 83 9.64 0.41 16.96
CA ARG A 83 10.50 -0.26 15.98
C ARG A 83 9.82 -1.56 15.52
N PRO A 84 9.83 -1.90 14.22
CA PRO A 84 9.39 -3.21 13.78
C PRO A 84 10.19 -4.28 14.55
N ARG A 85 9.49 -5.27 15.12
CA ARG A 85 10.15 -6.46 15.68
C ARG A 85 10.92 -7.13 14.54
N PRO A 86 12.19 -7.48 14.72
CA PRO A 86 12.88 -8.30 13.72
C PRO A 86 12.16 -9.66 13.64
N ASP A 87 11.62 -9.95 12.46
CA ASP A 87 11.07 -11.27 12.14
C ASP A 87 12.20 -12.31 12.09
N GLY A 88 12.06 -13.37 12.89
CA GLY A 88 12.62 -14.69 12.57
C GLY A 88 14.07 -14.97 12.98
N ALA A 89 14.32 -15.19 14.28
CA ALA A 89 15.38 -16.11 14.68
C ALA A 89 14.85 -17.56 14.56
N LYS A 90 15.00 -18.16 13.37
CA LYS A 90 14.99 -19.63 13.24
C LYS A 90 16.30 -20.16 13.82
N GLY A 91 16.22 -21.08 14.78
CA GLY A 91 17.38 -21.82 15.24
C GLY A 91 17.19 -22.37 16.66
N GLY A 92 16.37 -23.42 16.80
CA GLY A 92 16.48 -24.27 17.98
C GLY A 92 17.65 -25.24 17.77
N PRO A 93 18.62 -25.34 18.68
CA PRO A 93 19.50 -26.49 18.70
C PRO A 93 18.73 -27.66 19.34
N ARG A 94 18.62 -28.77 18.60
CA ARG A 94 18.29 -30.07 19.19
C ARG A 94 19.51 -30.45 20.01
N GLY A 95 19.33 -30.49 21.34
CA GLY A 95 20.30 -31.09 22.25
C GLY A 95 20.33 -32.60 22.08
N ASP A 96 21.52 -33.14 22.27
CA ASP A 96 22.00 -34.50 22.08
C ASP A 96 21.22 -35.58 22.85
#